data_AF-A0A7K9TP84-F1
#
_entry.id   AF-A0A7K9TP84-F1
#
_cell.length_a   1.000
_cell.length_b   1.000
_cell.length_c   1.000
_cell.angle_alpha   90.00
_cell.angle_beta   90.00
_cell.angle_gamma   90.00
#
_symmetry.space_group_name_H-M   'P 1'
#
loop_
_entity.id
_entity.type
_entity.pdbx_description
1 polymer ?
#
loop_
_entity_poly.entity_id
_entity_poly.type
_entity_poly.pdbx_seq_one_letter_code
_entity_poly.pdbx_strand_id
1 'polypeptide(L)'
;MDRIRAPAVFSQRKRQKGIPSPNPSCSYEIKFNNVVIFIMQRKMGMTRRMFLMELARRKGFRVESELSDYVTHVVAENNSYQEVVDWLKGQTVGDSSRFELLDISWFTACMEEERPVDVETKYRLMEQNQSPSLNTTETEAPSFITSKVSQYSCQRKTTLHNYNQKFTDAFEIMAENYEFKENEIFCLEFLRAASVLKFLPFPVTTMKDIQGLPCIGDRVRDVIEGIIEEGESSRAKEVLNDERYKSFKQFTSVFGVGVKTSEKWYRMGLRTLEEVKADKTLKLSKMQKAGFLYYDDLVSCVSKAEADAVSLIVKNTVCTFLPDALVTITGGFRR
;
A
#
# COMPACT_ATOMS: atom_id res chain seq x y z
N MET A 1 23.27 -24.20 -49.54
CA MET A 1 22.15 -23.41 -50.12
C MET A 1 20.90 -24.14 -49.63
N ASP A 2 20.03 -23.64 -48.76
CA ASP A 2 19.58 -22.27 -48.51
C ASP A 2 19.30 -22.03 -47.03
N ARG A 3 19.64 -20.84 -46.53
CA ARG A 3 19.28 -20.37 -45.18
C ARG A 3 17.96 -19.61 -45.27
N ILE A 4 16.91 -20.12 -44.65
CA ILE A 4 15.63 -19.44 -44.50
C ILE A 4 15.81 -18.26 -43.54
N ARG A 5 15.64 -17.04 -44.06
CA ARG A 5 15.78 -15.77 -43.36
C ARG A 5 14.43 -15.38 -42.74
N ALA A 6 14.35 -15.27 -41.42
CA ALA A 6 13.18 -14.73 -40.73
C ALA A 6 13.06 -13.21 -40.95
N PRO A 7 11.84 -12.64 -41.11
CA PRO A 7 11.66 -11.21 -41.24
C PRO A 7 11.77 -10.51 -39.88
N ALA A 8 12.53 -9.42 -39.85
CA ALA A 8 12.67 -8.55 -38.68
C ALA A 8 11.35 -7.81 -38.41
N VAL A 9 10.75 -8.05 -37.24
CA VAL A 9 9.59 -7.32 -36.74
C VAL A 9 10.08 -5.98 -36.19
N PHE A 10 9.85 -4.90 -36.94
CA PHE A 10 10.04 -3.54 -36.45
C PHE A 10 8.95 -3.22 -35.42
N SER A 11 9.32 -2.96 -34.18
CA SER A 11 8.42 -2.44 -33.16
C SER A 11 7.99 -1.02 -33.54
N GLN A 12 6.72 -0.82 -33.87
CA GLN A 12 6.14 0.51 -34.01
C GLN A 12 6.18 1.23 -32.66
N ARG A 13 7.12 2.17 -32.50
CA ARG A 13 7.12 3.14 -31.40
C ARG A 13 5.80 3.91 -31.43
N LYS A 14 4.99 3.74 -30.40
CA LYS A 14 3.81 4.56 -30.11
C LYS A 14 4.27 6.03 -30.08
N ARG A 15 3.73 6.87 -30.97
CA ARG A 15 3.95 8.32 -31.01
C ARG A 15 3.80 8.91 -29.59
N GLN A 16 4.86 9.50 -29.06
CA GLN A 16 4.77 10.42 -27.93
C GLN A 16 3.83 11.57 -28.34
N LYS A 17 2.69 11.69 -27.65
CA LYS A 17 1.92 12.93 -27.68
C LYS A 17 2.80 14.02 -27.05
N GLY A 18 3.01 15.09 -27.81
CA GLY A 18 3.86 16.21 -27.42
C GLY A 18 3.47 16.77 -26.06
N ILE A 19 4.51 17.07 -25.29
CA ILE A 19 4.45 17.89 -24.09
C ILE A 19 3.89 19.26 -24.49
N PRO A 20 2.84 19.79 -23.85
CA PRO A 20 2.50 21.19 -23.99
C PRO A 20 3.67 22.00 -23.42
N SER A 21 4.32 22.78 -24.27
CA SER A 21 5.28 23.80 -23.85
C SER A 21 4.64 24.71 -22.80
N PRO A 22 5.33 25.09 -21.72
CA PRO A 22 4.81 26.10 -20.80
C PRO A 22 4.70 27.42 -21.56
N ASN A 23 3.48 27.95 -21.69
CA ASN A 23 3.28 29.32 -22.17
C ASN A 23 3.99 30.29 -21.22
N PRO A 24 4.95 31.12 -21.70
CA PRO A 24 5.76 31.98 -20.84
C PRO A 24 5.09 33.34 -20.53
N SER A 25 3.76 33.37 -20.32
CA SER A 25 3.06 34.62 -19.98
C SER A 25 1.76 34.35 -19.21
N CYS A 26 1.87 33.90 -17.97
CA CYS A 26 0.79 34.05 -17.00
C CYS A 26 1.37 34.80 -15.80
N SER A 27 1.30 36.14 -15.84
CA SER A 27 1.66 36.97 -14.69
C SER A 27 0.51 36.89 -13.69
N TYR A 28 0.60 35.96 -12.74
CA TYR A 28 -0.31 35.93 -11.60
C TYR A 28 -0.06 37.17 -10.75
N GLU A 29 -1.14 37.83 -10.31
CA GLU A 29 -1.06 38.94 -9.37
C GLU A 29 -0.62 38.41 -7.99
N ILE A 30 0.53 38.88 -7.49
CA ILE A 30 1.04 38.48 -6.17
C ILE A 30 0.40 39.37 -5.11
N LYS A 31 -0.42 38.77 -4.25
CA LYS A 31 -1.13 39.46 -3.16
C LYS A 31 -0.36 39.44 -1.84
N PHE A 32 0.50 38.42 -1.64
CA PHE A 32 1.19 38.17 -0.37
C PHE A 32 2.72 38.21 -0.55
N ASN A 33 3.30 39.41 -0.52
CA ASN A 33 4.73 39.61 -0.76
C ASN A 33 5.64 39.16 0.40
N ASN A 34 5.09 39.03 1.60
CA ASN A 34 5.80 38.62 2.82
C ASN A 34 5.95 37.09 2.95
N VAL A 35 5.24 36.32 2.14
CA VAL A 35 5.25 34.85 2.20
C VAL A 35 5.68 34.28 0.85
N VAL A 36 6.87 33.69 0.82
CA VAL A 36 7.46 33.08 -0.38
C VAL A 36 7.58 31.58 -0.13
N ILE A 37 6.75 30.82 -0.82
CA ILE A 37 6.59 29.38 -0.59
C ILE A 37 7.53 28.61 -1.53
N PHE A 38 8.25 27.66 -0.98
CA PHE A 38 8.90 26.59 -1.72
C PHE A 38 8.25 25.26 -1.33
N ILE A 39 7.75 24.51 -2.32
CA ILE A 39 7.15 23.20 -2.11
C ILE A 39 8.17 22.12 -2.43
N MET A 40 8.53 21.32 -1.43
CA MET A 40 9.49 20.24 -1.54
C MET A 40 8.90 19.07 -2.36
N GLN A 41 9.60 18.63 -3.40
CA GLN A 41 9.13 17.54 -4.26
C GLN A 41 9.20 16.14 -3.59
N ARG A 42 10.08 16.00 -2.58
CA ARG A 42 10.43 14.72 -1.98
C ARG A 42 9.16 14.03 -1.45
N LYS A 43 8.93 12.79 -1.91
CA LYS A 43 7.76 11.94 -1.60
C LYS A 43 6.39 12.36 -2.21
N MET A 44 6.30 13.45 -2.98
CA MET A 44 5.05 13.83 -3.68
C MET A 44 5.07 13.69 -5.21
N GLY A 45 6.26 13.76 -5.84
CA GLY A 45 6.42 13.66 -7.30
C GLY A 45 6.09 14.96 -8.07
N MET A 46 6.57 15.06 -9.32
CA MET A 46 6.53 16.32 -10.10
C MET A 46 5.10 16.80 -10.40
N THR A 47 4.19 15.90 -10.75
CA THR A 47 2.80 16.24 -11.10
C THR A 47 2.06 16.88 -9.93
N ARG A 48 2.16 16.28 -8.73
CA ARG A 48 1.55 16.80 -7.49
C ARG A 48 2.13 18.15 -7.09
N ARG A 49 3.47 18.28 -7.17
CA ARG A 49 4.16 19.55 -6.91
C ARG A 49 3.69 20.66 -7.84
N MET A 50 3.65 20.41 -9.14
CA MET A 50 3.20 21.40 -10.13
C MET A 50 1.76 21.84 -9.89
N PHE A 51 0.88 20.90 -9.57
CA PHE A 51 -0.51 21.21 -9.22
C PHE A 51 -0.61 22.16 -8.02
N LEU A 52 0.13 21.88 -6.93
CA LEU A 52 0.12 22.73 -5.73
C LEU A 52 0.71 24.12 -6.00
N MET A 53 1.82 24.19 -6.74
CA MET A 53 2.42 25.46 -7.12
C MET A 53 1.45 26.33 -7.92
N GLU A 54 0.75 25.72 -8.89
CA GLU A 54 -0.25 26.39 -9.70
C GLU A 54 -1.47 26.84 -8.87
N LEU A 55 -1.93 25.99 -7.94
CA LEU A 55 -3.03 26.31 -7.04
C LEU A 55 -2.72 27.56 -6.18
N ALA A 56 -1.53 27.59 -5.58
CA ALA A 56 -1.10 28.73 -4.76
C ALA A 56 -0.91 30.01 -5.59
N ARG A 57 -0.33 29.92 -6.79
CA ARG A 57 -0.20 31.08 -7.69
C ARG A 57 -1.56 31.66 -8.09
N ARG A 58 -2.55 30.82 -8.39
CA ARG A 58 -3.93 31.26 -8.67
C ARG A 58 -4.57 31.99 -7.49
N LYS A 59 -4.21 31.61 -6.25
CA LYS A 59 -4.68 32.26 -5.03
C LYS A 59 -3.82 33.47 -4.61
N GLY A 60 -2.88 33.90 -5.45
CA GLY A 60 -2.08 35.11 -5.24
C GLY A 60 -0.86 34.94 -4.33
N PHE A 61 -0.46 33.70 -4.01
CA PHE A 61 0.77 33.42 -3.27
C PHE A 61 1.98 33.44 -4.20
N ARG A 62 3.12 33.91 -3.68
CA ARG A 62 4.40 33.80 -4.37
C ARG A 62 5.00 32.41 -4.14
N VAL A 63 5.24 31.67 -5.22
CA VAL A 63 5.79 30.30 -5.17
C VAL A 63 6.99 30.17 -6.08
N GLU A 64 8.15 29.86 -5.49
CA GLU A 64 9.42 29.69 -6.20
C GLU A 64 9.59 28.23 -6.67
N SER A 65 10.07 28.04 -7.89
CA SER A 65 10.35 26.71 -8.46
C SER A 65 11.64 26.09 -7.94
N GLU A 66 12.56 26.93 -7.46
CA GLU A 66 13.86 26.54 -6.94
C GLU A 66 14.06 27.15 -5.56
N LEU A 67 14.81 26.47 -4.70
CA LEU A 67 15.12 26.99 -3.38
C LEU A 67 16.10 28.15 -3.54
N SER A 68 15.75 29.33 -3.04
CA SER A 68 16.54 30.56 -3.19
C SER A 68 16.53 31.37 -1.90
N ASP A 69 17.32 32.44 -1.86
CA ASP A 69 17.38 33.35 -0.70
C ASP A 69 16.10 34.15 -0.43
N TYR A 70 15.17 34.15 -1.38
CA TYR A 70 13.88 34.80 -1.24
C TYR A 70 12.83 33.93 -0.56
N VAL A 71 13.07 32.63 -0.42
CA VAL A 71 12.11 31.68 0.18
C VAL A 71 12.02 31.93 1.69
N THR A 72 10.80 32.03 2.21
CA THR A 72 10.56 32.18 3.65
C THR A 72 9.93 30.91 4.25
N HIS A 73 9.12 30.18 3.48
CA HIS A 73 8.38 29.01 3.95
C HIS A 73 8.71 27.79 3.08
N VAL A 74 9.17 26.71 3.71
CA VAL A 74 9.41 25.41 3.05
C VAL A 74 8.31 24.45 3.47
N VAL A 75 7.46 24.08 2.50
CA VAL A 75 6.34 23.16 2.72
C VAL A 75 6.73 21.78 2.23
N ALA A 76 6.56 20.77 3.09
CA ALA A 76 6.81 19.38 2.76
C ALA A 76 5.57 18.52 3.05
N GLU A 77 5.33 17.51 2.19
CA GLU A 77 4.22 16.54 2.35
C GLU A 77 4.83 15.19 2.74
N ASN A 78 4.44 14.63 3.90
CA ASN A 78 4.94 13.34 4.40
C ASN A 78 6.47 13.27 4.66
N ASN A 79 7.09 14.40 5.04
CA ASN A 79 8.50 14.46 5.42
C ASN A 79 8.62 14.80 6.91
N SER A 80 9.57 14.18 7.62
CA SER A 80 9.88 14.56 9.01
C SER A 80 10.74 15.82 9.06
N TYR A 81 10.77 16.51 10.21
CA TYR A 81 11.66 17.66 10.43
C TYR A 81 13.12 17.34 10.06
N GLN A 82 13.65 16.21 10.56
CA GLN A 82 15.02 15.79 10.29
C GLN A 82 15.27 15.54 8.80
N GLU A 83 14.32 14.92 8.08
CA GLU A 83 14.46 14.68 6.64
C GLU A 83 14.53 15.97 5.82
N VAL A 84 13.79 17.00 6.24
CA VAL A 84 13.79 18.33 5.61
C VAL A 84 15.09 19.06 5.94
N VAL A 85 15.52 19.06 7.21
CA VAL A 85 16.78 19.69 7.64
C VAL A 85 17.99 19.05 6.96
N ASP A 86 18.06 17.72 6.91
CA ASP A 86 19.18 17.02 6.24
C ASP A 86 19.19 17.28 4.73
N TRP A 87 18.02 17.44 4.12
CA TRP A 87 17.93 17.82 2.71
C TRP A 87 18.41 19.26 2.49
N LEU A 88 18.04 20.20 3.37
CA LEU A 88 18.47 21.60 3.31
C LEU A 88 19.99 21.75 3.47
N LYS A 89 20.61 20.96 4.36
CA LYS A 89 22.08 20.92 4.51
C LYS A 89 22.80 20.54 3.21
N GLY A 90 22.14 19.80 2.32
CA GLY A 90 22.67 19.41 1.01
C GLY A 90 22.41 20.43 -0.11
N GLN A 91 21.76 21.56 0.15
CA GLN A 91 21.48 22.61 -0.85
C GLN A 91 22.50 23.75 -0.75
N THR A 92 22.80 24.40 -1.88
CA THR A 92 23.64 25.62 -1.95
C THR A 92 22.84 26.85 -1.60
N VAL A 93 22.30 26.89 -0.38
CA VAL A 93 21.52 28.02 0.12
C VAL A 93 22.14 28.47 1.43
N GLY A 94 21.97 29.76 1.79
CA GLY A 94 22.52 30.33 3.02
C GLY A 94 21.98 29.68 4.30
N ASP A 95 21.95 30.43 5.40
CA ASP A 95 21.50 29.95 6.71
C ASP A 95 20.14 29.21 6.64
N SER A 96 20.17 27.89 6.80
CA SER A 96 18.98 27.02 6.71
C SER A 96 18.02 27.21 7.88
N SER A 97 18.44 27.89 8.95
CA SER A 97 17.61 28.16 10.13
C SER A 97 16.58 29.26 9.93
N ARG A 98 16.68 30.04 8.85
CA ARG A 98 15.75 31.13 8.53
C ARG A 98 14.40 30.67 7.97
N PHE A 99 14.33 29.42 7.51
CA PHE A 99 13.13 28.90 6.84
C PHE A 99 12.10 28.43 7.86
N GLU A 100 10.85 28.80 7.64
CA GLU A 100 9.72 28.17 8.32
C GLU A 100 9.46 26.79 7.70
N LEU A 101 9.73 25.72 8.46
CA LEU A 101 9.57 24.34 8.00
C LEU A 101 8.18 23.82 8.35
N LEU A 102 7.36 23.61 7.33
CA LEU A 102 5.92 23.39 7.49
C LEU A 102 5.46 22.09 6.84
N ASP A 103 4.48 21.46 7.49
CA ASP A 103 3.74 20.36 6.90
C ASP A 103 2.74 20.87 5.85
N ILE A 104 2.33 19.99 4.93
CA ILE A 104 1.34 20.29 3.89
C ILE A 104 0.00 20.78 4.45
N SER A 105 -0.35 20.42 5.69
CA SER A 105 -1.55 20.90 6.38
C SER A 105 -1.61 22.43 6.46
N TRP A 106 -0.48 23.12 6.66
CA TRP A 106 -0.44 24.59 6.62
C TRP A 106 -0.81 25.14 5.25
N PHE A 107 -0.26 24.54 4.19
CA PHE A 107 -0.55 24.93 2.83
C PHE A 107 -2.03 24.74 2.51
N THR A 108 -2.62 23.61 2.93
CA THR A 108 -4.06 23.34 2.77
C THR A 108 -4.90 24.41 3.47
N ALA A 109 -4.59 24.74 4.73
CA ALA A 109 -5.29 25.79 5.48
C ALA A 109 -5.19 27.16 4.79
N CYS A 110 -4.01 27.52 4.27
CA CYS A 110 -3.82 28.75 3.46
C CYS A 110 -4.69 28.77 2.19
N MET A 111 -4.88 27.62 1.54
CA MET A 111 -5.71 27.53 0.33
C MET A 111 -7.21 27.60 0.65
N GLU A 112 -7.63 27.07 1.80
CA GLU A 112 -9.01 27.14 2.30
C GLU A 112 -9.40 28.56 2.71
N GLU A 113 -8.52 29.25 3.45
CA GLU A 113 -8.73 30.63 3.92
C GLU A 113 -8.41 31.71 2.87
N GLU A 114 -7.89 31.31 1.70
CA GLU A 114 -7.43 32.17 0.61
C GLU A 114 -6.41 33.26 1.01
N ARG A 115 -5.72 33.06 2.13
CA ARG A 115 -4.72 33.98 2.70
C ARG A 115 -3.70 33.20 3.54
N PRO A 116 -2.49 33.73 3.77
CA PRO A 116 -1.56 33.12 4.70
C PRO A 116 -2.18 33.03 6.10
N VAL A 117 -2.21 31.82 6.65
CA VAL A 117 -2.60 31.60 8.05
C VAL A 117 -1.37 31.69 8.94
N ASP A 118 -1.56 32.15 10.18
CA ASP A 118 -0.48 32.24 11.15
C ASP A 118 0.16 30.88 11.39
N VAL A 119 1.49 30.88 11.51
CA VAL A 119 2.27 29.65 11.65
C VAL A 119 2.18 29.14 13.09
N GLU A 120 1.07 28.48 13.40
CA GLU A 120 0.82 27.76 14.66
C GLU A 120 1.70 26.51 14.81
N THR A 121 1.95 26.08 16.05
CA THR A 121 2.73 24.88 16.41
C THR A 121 2.26 23.61 15.67
N LYS A 122 0.95 23.47 15.43
CA LYS A 122 0.36 22.31 14.72
C LYS A 122 0.80 22.16 13.27
N TYR A 123 1.31 23.24 12.67
CA TYR A 123 1.72 23.31 11.27
C TYR A 123 3.23 23.17 11.08
N ARG A 124 4.02 23.38 12.15
CA ARG A 124 5.47 23.33 12.10
C ARG A 124 5.96 21.89 12.20
N LEU A 125 6.92 21.56 11.35
CA LEU A 125 7.75 20.38 11.56
C LEU A 125 8.67 20.70 12.74
N MET A 126 8.51 20.03 13.88
CA MET A 126 9.31 20.27 15.09
C MET A 126 10.28 19.11 15.37
N GLU A 127 11.45 19.45 15.94
CA GLU A 127 12.37 18.49 16.53
C GLU A 127 11.75 17.94 17.83
N GLN A 128 11.42 16.65 17.86
CA GLN A 128 11.02 15.99 19.10
C GLN A 128 12.26 15.81 19.99
N ASN A 129 12.67 16.87 20.68
CA ASN A 129 13.63 16.79 21.76
C ASN A 129 12.94 16.14 22.96
N GLN A 130 13.29 14.88 23.23
CA GLN A 130 12.95 14.20 24.47
C GLN A 130 13.53 15.00 25.64
N SER A 131 12.66 15.51 26.52
CA SER A 131 13.04 15.93 27.87
C SER A 131 12.22 15.16 28.89
N PRO A 132 12.83 14.73 30.03
CA PRO A 132 12.29 13.70 30.90
C PRO A 132 11.32 14.29 31.92
N SER A 133 10.10 13.75 32.00
CA SER A 133 9.21 13.99 33.14
C SER A 133 9.08 12.71 33.98
N LEU A 134 9.86 12.69 35.06
CA LEU A 134 9.56 12.14 36.38
C LEU A 134 8.72 10.85 36.45
N ASN A 135 9.44 9.76 36.69
CA ASN A 135 9.13 8.66 37.61
C ASN A 135 7.65 8.34 37.87
N THR A 136 7.10 7.45 37.06
CA THR A 136 6.09 6.50 37.55
C THR A 136 6.39 5.14 36.95
N THR A 137 6.98 4.27 37.76
CA THR A 137 7.11 2.80 37.63
C THR A 137 6.82 2.23 36.24
N GLU A 138 7.87 2.09 35.44
CA GLU A 138 7.85 1.29 34.21
C GLU A 138 7.72 -0.18 34.59
N THR A 139 6.52 -0.72 34.42
CA THR A 139 6.38 -2.14 34.09
C THR A 139 7.05 -2.34 32.74
N GLU A 140 8.08 -3.17 32.72
CA GLU A 140 8.94 -3.50 31.57
C GLU A 140 8.11 -3.69 30.29
N ALA A 141 8.07 -2.67 29.43
CA ALA A 141 7.67 -2.85 28.04
C ALA A 141 8.77 -3.66 27.34
N PRO A 142 8.44 -4.66 26.51
CA PRO A 142 9.45 -5.50 25.88
C PRO A 142 10.39 -4.64 25.02
N SER A 143 11.70 -4.83 25.21
CA SER A 143 12.83 -4.17 24.54
C SER A 143 12.86 -4.25 23.01
N PHE A 144 11.80 -4.77 22.38
CA PHE A 144 11.67 -4.92 20.93
C PHE A 144 11.40 -3.59 20.21
N ILE A 145 10.67 -2.67 20.85
CA ILE A 145 10.28 -1.38 20.25
C ILE A 145 11.50 -0.44 20.06
N THR A 146 12.62 -0.70 20.76
CA THR A 146 13.85 0.07 20.61
C THR A 146 14.55 -0.16 19.26
N SER A 147 14.17 -1.21 18.51
CA SER A 147 14.58 -1.41 17.12
C SER A 147 13.47 -0.94 16.17
N LYS A 148 13.78 0.03 15.30
CA LYS A 148 12.81 0.56 14.33
C LYS A 148 12.42 -0.55 13.34
N VAL A 149 11.24 -1.16 13.54
CA VAL A 149 10.68 -2.18 12.64
C VAL A 149 10.68 -1.63 11.20
N SER A 150 11.32 -2.36 10.28
CA SER A 150 11.36 -1.92 8.87
C SER A 150 9.98 -2.00 8.23
N GLN A 151 9.66 -1.03 7.37
CA GLN A 151 8.45 -1.07 6.51
C GLN A 151 8.52 -2.16 5.44
N TYR A 152 9.71 -2.61 5.05
CA TYR A 152 9.90 -3.60 3.99
C TYR A 152 9.91 -5.04 4.54
N SER A 153 9.06 -5.91 3.98
CA SER A 153 8.94 -7.31 4.44
C SER A 153 10.23 -8.11 4.27
N CYS A 154 11.04 -7.83 3.25
CA CYS A 154 12.33 -8.49 3.04
C CYS A 154 13.38 -8.17 4.12
N GLN A 155 13.13 -7.16 4.96
CA GLN A 155 13.97 -6.80 6.10
C GLN A 155 13.36 -7.27 7.43
N ARG A 156 12.35 -8.14 7.38
CA ARG A 156 11.68 -8.74 8.55
C ARG A 156 11.75 -10.26 8.46
N LYS A 157 12.04 -10.91 9.58
CA LYS A 157 12.03 -12.38 9.69
C LYS A 157 10.66 -12.85 10.18
N THR A 158 9.71 -13.01 9.27
CA THR A 158 8.36 -13.48 9.60
C THR A 158 8.32 -15.01 9.62
N THR A 159 8.07 -15.60 10.79
CA THR A 159 7.87 -17.05 10.97
C THR A 159 6.40 -17.43 10.77
N LEU A 160 6.09 -18.73 10.72
CA LEU A 160 4.70 -19.22 10.70
C LEU A 160 3.95 -18.99 12.01
N HIS A 161 4.68 -18.82 13.13
CA HIS A 161 4.08 -18.51 14.41
C HIS A 161 3.64 -17.04 14.46
N ASN A 162 2.33 -16.82 14.55
CA ASN A 162 1.70 -15.50 14.53
C ASN A 162 0.97 -15.24 15.86
N TYR A 163 1.53 -14.35 16.69
CA TYR A 163 0.92 -13.96 17.97
C TYR A 163 -0.29 -13.02 17.82
N ASN A 164 -0.51 -12.49 16.62
CA ASN A 164 -1.47 -11.42 16.35
C ASN A 164 -2.60 -11.86 15.42
N GLN A 165 -2.93 -13.16 15.44
CA GLN A 165 -3.87 -13.76 14.50
C GLN A 165 -5.23 -13.06 14.45
N LYS A 166 -5.79 -12.69 15.62
CA LYS A 166 -7.08 -11.96 15.69
C LYS A 166 -7.10 -10.67 14.86
N PHE A 167 -5.97 -9.96 14.77
CA PHE A 167 -5.85 -8.75 13.96
C PHE A 167 -5.57 -9.09 12.50
N THR A 168 -4.65 -10.02 12.25
CA THR A 168 -4.23 -10.34 10.88
C THR A 168 -5.35 -10.99 10.08
N ASP A 169 -6.18 -11.81 10.70
CA ASP A 169 -7.32 -12.46 10.05
C ASP A 169 -8.38 -11.41 9.66
N ALA A 170 -8.64 -10.45 10.55
CA ALA A 170 -9.50 -9.31 10.24
C ALA A 170 -8.93 -8.47 9.10
N PHE A 171 -7.63 -8.20 9.08
CA PHE A 171 -6.99 -7.45 8.00
C PHE A 171 -7.02 -8.19 6.66
N GLU A 172 -6.87 -9.51 6.67
CA GLU A 172 -6.97 -10.33 5.45
C GLU A 172 -8.38 -10.29 4.87
N ILE A 173 -9.42 -10.38 5.72
CA ILE A 173 -10.82 -10.19 5.31
C ILE A 173 -11.02 -8.80 4.68
N MET A 174 -10.50 -7.75 5.32
CA MET A 174 -10.61 -6.38 4.81
C MET A 174 -9.86 -6.23 3.48
N ALA A 175 -8.64 -6.76 3.37
CA ALA A 175 -7.83 -6.71 2.16
C ALA A 175 -8.50 -7.42 0.98
N GLU A 176 -9.02 -8.64 1.21
CA GLU A 176 -9.73 -9.43 0.20
C GLU A 176 -11.00 -8.71 -0.28
N ASN A 177 -11.76 -8.10 0.64
CA ASN A 177 -12.91 -7.28 0.26
C ASN A 177 -12.54 -6.07 -0.60
N TYR A 178 -11.43 -5.40 -0.30
CA TYR A 178 -10.95 -4.31 -1.15
C TYR A 178 -10.42 -4.81 -2.49
N GLU A 179 -9.81 -5.98 -2.55
CA GLU A 179 -9.43 -6.65 -3.81
C GLU A 179 -10.67 -6.93 -4.68
N PHE A 180 -11.76 -7.46 -4.10
CA PHE A 180 -13.03 -7.68 -4.80
C PHE A 180 -13.73 -6.39 -5.25
N LYS A 181 -13.40 -5.26 -4.63
CA LYS A 181 -13.85 -3.92 -5.02
C LYS A 181 -12.87 -3.21 -5.96
N GLU A 182 -11.82 -3.90 -6.43
CA GLU A 182 -10.74 -3.35 -7.26
C GLU A 182 -10.09 -2.10 -6.64
N ASN A 183 -10.04 -2.04 -5.30
CA ASN A 183 -9.38 -0.97 -4.54
C ASN A 183 -8.00 -1.42 -4.06
N GLU A 184 -7.01 -1.27 -4.94
CA GLU A 184 -5.64 -1.70 -4.69
C GLU A 184 -4.98 -0.96 -3.52
N ILE A 185 -5.35 0.31 -3.28
CA ILE A 185 -4.74 1.14 -2.25
C ILE A 185 -5.05 0.58 -0.86
N PHE A 186 -6.33 0.34 -0.57
CA PHE A 186 -6.74 -0.16 0.74
C PHE A 186 -6.46 -1.65 0.90
N CYS A 187 -6.51 -2.44 -0.17
CA CYS A 187 -6.00 -3.81 -0.16
C CYS A 187 -4.53 -3.83 0.32
N LEU A 188 -3.68 -3.01 -0.30
CA LEU A 188 -2.26 -2.94 0.05
C LEU A 188 -2.01 -2.38 1.47
N GLU A 189 -2.82 -1.44 1.93
CA GLU A 189 -2.77 -0.90 3.30
C GLU A 189 -2.95 -2.02 4.34
N PHE A 190 -4.02 -2.82 4.22
CA PHE A 190 -4.29 -3.93 5.14
C PHE A 190 -3.28 -5.08 4.99
N LEU A 191 -2.84 -5.43 3.78
CA LEU A 191 -1.82 -6.46 3.57
C LEU A 191 -0.47 -6.08 4.21
N ARG A 192 -0.07 -4.82 4.12
CA ARG A 192 1.17 -4.34 4.74
C ARG A 192 1.05 -4.34 6.27
N ALA A 193 -0.08 -3.90 6.82
CA ALA A 193 -0.35 -3.96 8.26
C ALA A 193 -0.32 -5.40 8.78
N ALA A 194 -0.99 -6.33 8.11
CA ALA A 194 -0.97 -7.75 8.45
C ALA A 194 0.45 -8.31 8.43
N SER A 195 1.24 -7.97 7.41
CA SER A 195 2.64 -8.40 7.30
C SER A 195 3.53 -7.87 8.45
N VAL A 196 3.26 -6.66 8.96
CA VAL A 196 3.97 -6.11 10.11
C VAL A 196 3.56 -6.81 11.40
N LEU A 197 2.26 -7.03 11.64
CA LEU A 197 1.80 -7.72 12.85
C LEU A 197 2.19 -9.20 12.91
N LYS A 198 2.22 -9.91 11.77
CA LYS A 198 2.74 -11.29 11.69
C LYS A 198 4.21 -11.41 12.07
N PHE A 199 4.98 -10.33 11.95
CA PHE A 199 6.39 -10.32 12.31
C PHE A 199 6.63 -10.13 13.81
N LEU A 200 5.70 -9.50 14.54
CA LEU A 200 5.93 -9.18 15.95
C LEU A 200 6.07 -10.47 16.78
N PRO A 201 7.11 -10.56 17.65
CA PRO A 201 7.35 -11.75 18.47
C PRO A 201 6.52 -11.79 19.75
N PHE A 202 5.47 -10.98 19.83
CA PHE A 202 4.59 -10.86 21.00
C PHE A 202 3.17 -10.47 20.56
N PRO A 203 2.16 -10.79 21.38
CA PRO A 203 0.78 -10.39 21.12
C PRO A 203 0.59 -8.89 21.44
N VAL A 204 -0.06 -8.18 20.53
CA VAL A 204 -0.53 -6.80 20.75
C VAL A 204 -1.73 -6.83 21.69
N THR A 205 -1.63 -6.08 22.78
CA THR A 205 -2.63 -5.99 23.85
C THR A 205 -3.13 -4.57 24.05
N THR A 206 -2.31 -3.56 23.74
CA THR A 206 -2.65 -2.15 23.89
C THR A 206 -2.30 -1.35 22.64
N MET A 207 -2.89 -0.16 22.50
CA MET A 207 -2.56 0.75 21.40
C MET A 207 -1.13 1.31 21.47
N LYS A 208 -0.48 1.24 22.64
CA LYS A 208 0.93 1.62 22.80
C LYS A 208 1.86 0.61 22.11
N ASP A 209 1.49 -0.66 22.07
CA ASP A 209 2.30 -1.74 21.49
C ASP A 209 2.54 -1.57 19.98
N ILE A 210 1.65 -0.82 19.31
CA ILE A 210 1.71 -0.54 17.87
C ILE A 210 2.27 0.86 17.55
N GLN A 211 2.64 1.63 18.57
CA GLN A 211 3.17 2.97 18.40
C GLN A 211 4.50 2.92 17.64
N GLY A 212 4.63 3.75 16.61
CA GLY A 212 5.84 3.80 15.78
C GLY A 212 5.99 2.64 14.78
N LEU A 213 5.08 1.67 14.75
CA LEU A 213 5.10 0.62 13.74
C LEU A 213 4.79 1.21 12.35
N PRO A 214 5.54 0.82 11.30
CA PRO A 214 5.27 1.25 9.94
C PRO A 214 3.98 0.60 9.42
N CYS A 215 3.40 1.20 8.39
CA CYS A 215 2.24 0.66 7.68
C CYS A 215 0.96 0.52 8.53
N ILE A 216 0.92 1.13 9.72
CA ILE A 216 -0.27 1.24 10.55
C ILE A 216 -0.84 2.65 10.33
N GLY A 217 -1.82 2.76 9.42
CA GLY A 217 -2.60 3.98 9.18
C GLY A 217 -3.87 4.02 10.04
N ASP A 218 -4.63 5.11 9.99
CA ASP A 218 -5.75 5.34 10.92
C ASP A 218 -6.86 4.28 10.78
N ARG A 219 -7.24 3.90 9.55
CA ARG A 219 -8.18 2.80 9.31
C ARG A 219 -7.77 1.48 9.94
N VAL A 220 -6.47 1.18 9.90
CA VAL A 220 -5.89 -0.02 10.50
C VAL A 220 -5.93 0.12 12.02
N ARG A 221 -5.59 1.29 12.58
CA ARG A 221 -5.68 1.56 14.02
C ARG A 221 -7.10 1.37 14.54
N ASP A 222 -8.11 1.91 13.86
CA ASP A 222 -9.52 1.74 14.25
C ASP A 222 -9.90 0.26 14.38
N VAL A 223 -9.43 -0.58 13.45
CA VAL A 223 -9.71 -2.02 13.47
C VAL A 223 -8.99 -2.70 14.62
N ILE A 224 -7.75 -2.31 14.91
CA ILE A 224 -6.99 -2.83 16.07
C ILE A 224 -7.68 -2.43 17.37
N GLU A 225 -8.05 -1.16 17.51
CA GLU A 225 -8.72 -0.61 18.69
C GLU A 225 -10.03 -1.36 18.95
N GLY A 226 -10.90 -1.50 17.94
CA GLY A 226 -12.13 -2.27 18.07
C GLY A 226 -11.90 -3.73 18.48
N ILE A 227 -10.86 -4.39 17.95
CA ILE A 227 -10.52 -5.77 18.38
C ILE A 227 -9.96 -5.81 19.81
N ILE A 228 -9.26 -4.78 20.27
CA ILE A 228 -8.76 -4.72 21.65
C ILE A 228 -9.93 -4.51 22.63
N GLU A 229 -10.88 -3.64 22.29
CA GLU A 229 -12.02 -3.29 23.14
C GLU A 229 -13.10 -4.37 23.17
N GLU A 230 -13.50 -4.87 22.00
CA GLU A 230 -14.63 -5.80 21.85
C GLU A 230 -14.19 -7.26 21.65
N GLY A 231 -12.90 -7.51 21.43
CA GLY A 231 -12.35 -8.84 21.16
C GLY A 231 -12.44 -9.28 19.69
N GLU A 232 -13.14 -8.52 18.85
CA GLU A 232 -13.42 -8.84 17.46
C GLU A 232 -13.59 -7.58 16.59
N SER A 233 -13.52 -7.71 15.27
CA SER A 233 -13.71 -6.58 14.36
C SER A 233 -15.14 -6.53 13.83
N SER A 234 -15.90 -5.52 14.26
CA SER A 234 -17.22 -5.19 13.69
C SER A 234 -17.16 -4.98 12.17
N ARG A 235 -16.16 -4.24 11.67
CA ARG A 235 -15.93 -4.04 10.23
C ARG A 235 -15.70 -5.36 9.48
N ALA A 236 -14.88 -6.26 10.02
CA ALA A 236 -14.66 -7.56 9.40
C ALA A 236 -15.94 -8.42 9.40
N LYS A 237 -16.74 -8.37 10.47
CA LYS A 237 -18.03 -9.05 10.54
C LYS A 237 -19.03 -8.52 9.51
N GLU A 238 -19.12 -7.22 9.33
CA GLU A 238 -19.95 -6.61 8.29
C GLU A 238 -19.55 -7.12 6.90
N VAL A 239 -18.26 -7.20 6.61
CA VAL A 239 -17.74 -7.76 5.36
C VAL A 239 -18.10 -9.24 5.21
N LEU A 240 -17.95 -10.06 6.25
CA LEU A 240 -18.33 -11.47 6.21
C LEU A 240 -19.84 -11.66 5.96
N ASN A 241 -20.66 -10.70 6.38
CA ASN A 241 -22.11 -10.72 6.18
C ASN A 241 -22.56 -10.11 4.84
N ASP A 242 -21.70 -9.40 4.13
CA ASP A 242 -21.99 -8.79 2.83
C ASP A 242 -22.19 -9.86 1.74
N GLU A 243 -23.35 -9.83 1.08
CA GLU A 243 -23.72 -10.83 0.06
C GLU A 243 -22.81 -10.79 -1.16
N ARG A 244 -22.30 -9.61 -1.52
CA ARG A 244 -21.35 -9.47 -2.62
C ARG A 244 -20.03 -10.16 -2.27
N TYR A 245 -19.47 -9.89 -1.09
CA TYR A 245 -18.27 -10.54 -0.61
C TYR A 245 -18.43 -12.08 -0.55
N LYS A 246 -19.54 -12.59 0.01
CA LYS A 246 -19.82 -14.04 0.05
C LYS A 246 -19.85 -14.66 -1.34
N SER A 247 -20.59 -14.04 -2.27
CA SER A 247 -20.70 -14.53 -3.65
C SER A 247 -19.34 -14.53 -4.34
N PHE A 248 -18.57 -13.44 -4.19
CA PHE A 248 -17.24 -13.33 -4.78
C PHE A 248 -16.29 -14.38 -4.23
N LYS A 249 -16.25 -14.56 -2.91
CA LYS A 249 -15.40 -15.54 -2.24
C LYS A 249 -15.69 -16.96 -2.71
N GLN A 250 -16.96 -17.31 -2.86
CA GLN A 250 -17.37 -18.58 -3.45
C GLN A 250 -16.95 -18.68 -4.92
N PHE A 251 -17.23 -17.67 -5.74
CA PHE A 251 -16.89 -17.70 -7.16
C PHE A 251 -15.38 -17.82 -7.40
N THR A 252 -14.57 -17.02 -6.73
CA THR A 252 -13.09 -17.03 -6.90
C THR A 252 -12.42 -18.27 -6.32
N SER A 253 -13.13 -19.06 -5.49
CA SER A 253 -12.63 -20.36 -5.04
C SER A 253 -12.58 -21.41 -6.16
N VAL A 254 -13.31 -21.21 -7.26
CA VAL A 254 -13.29 -22.11 -8.42
C VAL A 254 -12.07 -21.83 -9.29
N PHE A 255 -11.26 -22.85 -9.55
CA PHE A 255 -10.12 -22.73 -10.45
C PHE A 255 -10.53 -22.20 -11.83
N GLY A 256 -9.91 -21.08 -12.23
CA GLY A 256 -10.18 -20.39 -13.47
C GLY A 256 -11.27 -19.31 -13.42
N VAL A 257 -11.77 -19.00 -12.22
CA VAL A 257 -12.65 -17.87 -11.96
C VAL A 257 -11.87 -16.80 -11.19
N GLY A 258 -11.76 -15.61 -11.77
CA GLY A 258 -11.18 -14.44 -11.10
C GLY A 258 -12.19 -13.32 -10.91
N VAL A 259 -11.78 -12.23 -10.25
CA VAL A 259 -12.63 -11.08 -9.87
C VAL A 259 -13.54 -10.59 -11.00
N LYS A 260 -13.02 -10.48 -12.24
CA LYS A 260 -13.82 -10.04 -13.40
C LYS A 260 -14.94 -11.01 -13.79
N THR A 261 -14.69 -12.31 -13.68
CA THR A 261 -15.73 -13.33 -13.93
C THR A 261 -16.75 -13.33 -12.80
N SER A 262 -16.29 -13.21 -11.55
CA SER A 262 -17.16 -13.07 -10.37
C SER A 262 -18.08 -11.85 -10.47
N GLU A 263 -17.55 -10.69 -10.88
CA GLU A 263 -18.34 -9.48 -11.12
C GLU A 263 -19.40 -9.69 -12.20
N LYS A 264 -19.03 -10.35 -13.31
CA LYS A 264 -19.98 -10.68 -14.37
C LYS A 264 -21.13 -11.55 -13.84
N TRP A 265 -20.81 -12.65 -13.15
CA TRP A 265 -21.82 -13.55 -12.60
C TRP A 265 -22.71 -12.85 -11.57
N TYR A 266 -22.11 -12.05 -10.70
CA TYR A 266 -22.86 -11.27 -9.72
C TYR A 266 -23.85 -10.28 -10.37
N ARG A 267 -23.42 -9.57 -11.43
CA ARG A 267 -24.29 -8.68 -12.22
C ARG A 267 -25.39 -9.41 -12.98
N MET A 268 -25.17 -10.68 -13.32
CA MET A 268 -26.21 -11.54 -13.90
C MET A 268 -27.24 -12.02 -12.86
N GLY A 269 -27.06 -11.67 -11.59
CA GLY A 269 -27.96 -12.07 -10.50
C GLY A 269 -27.57 -13.36 -9.80
N LEU A 270 -26.47 -14.00 -10.22
CA LEU A 270 -25.98 -15.24 -9.62
C LEU A 270 -25.31 -14.95 -8.27
N ARG A 271 -25.53 -15.81 -7.29
CA ARG A 271 -25.00 -15.71 -5.92
C ARG A 271 -24.29 -16.99 -5.48
N THR A 272 -24.66 -18.14 -6.03
CA THR A 272 -24.09 -19.45 -5.62
C THR A 272 -23.44 -20.20 -6.78
N LEU A 273 -22.58 -21.18 -6.44
CA LEU A 273 -21.94 -22.05 -7.45
C LEU A 273 -22.96 -22.97 -8.13
N GLU A 274 -24.02 -23.35 -7.43
CA GLU A 274 -25.11 -24.18 -7.93
C GLU A 274 -25.88 -23.46 -9.04
N GLU A 275 -26.17 -22.17 -8.84
CA GLU A 275 -26.81 -21.33 -9.84
C GLU A 275 -25.94 -21.19 -11.09
N VAL A 276 -24.62 -21.00 -10.92
CA VAL A 276 -23.66 -20.94 -12.04
C VAL A 276 -23.62 -22.27 -12.80
N LYS A 277 -23.66 -23.42 -12.10
CA LYS A 277 -23.70 -24.76 -12.72
C LYS A 277 -25.03 -25.02 -13.45
N ALA A 278 -26.14 -24.51 -12.93
CA ALA A 278 -27.48 -24.71 -13.49
C ALA A 278 -27.76 -23.81 -14.70
N ASP A 279 -27.09 -22.65 -14.82
CA ASP A 279 -27.30 -21.71 -15.91
C ASP A 279 -26.75 -22.24 -17.25
N LYS A 280 -27.66 -22.64 -18.14
CA LYS A 280 -27.36 -23.17 -19.48
C LYS A 280 -26.89 -22.10 -20.48
N THR A 281 -27.06 -20.82 -20.18
CA THR A 281 -26.64 -19.71 -21.03
C THR A 281 -25.16 -19.37 -20.83
N LEU A 282 -24.60 -19.72 -19.68
CA LEU A 282 -23.19 -19.49 -19.36
C LEU A 282 -22.26 -20.38 -20.17
N LYS A 283 -21.33 -19.73 -20.88
CA LYS A 283 -20.21 -20.41 -21.55
C LYS A 283 -18.99 -20.41 -20.63
N LEU A 284 -18.75 -21.54 -19.98
CA LEU A 284 -17.57 -21.75 -19.14
C LEU A 284 -16.32 -22.04 -19.99
N SER A 285 -15.19 -21.45 -19.59
CA SER A 285 -13.88 -21.76 -20.18
C SER A 285 -13.45 -23.19 -19.86
N LYS A 286 -12.49 -23.75 -20.59
CA LYS A 286 -11.92 -25.07 -20.28
C LYS A 286 -11.39 -25.14 -18.84
N MET A 287 -10.75 -24.07 -18.39
CA MET A 287 -10.19 -23.95 -17.04
C MET A 287 -11.31 -23.98 -15.98
N GLN A 288 -12.38 -23.21 -16.20
CA GLN A 288 -13.55 -23.17 -15.30
C GLN A 288 -14.28 -24.52 -15.25
N LYS A 289 -14.44 -25.20 -16.39
CA LYS A 289 -15.02 -26.54 -16.44
C LYS A 289 -14.22 -27.53 -15.59
N ALA A 290 -12.88 -27.50 -15.68
CA ALA A 290 -12.02 -28.31 -14.83
C ALA A 290 -12.14 -27.90 -13.35
N GLY A 291 -12.18 -26.59 -13.06
CA GLY A 291 -12.36 -26.09 -11.71
C GLY A 291 -13.68 -26.52 -11.06
N PHE A 292 -14.77 -26.61 -11.82
CA PHE A 292 -16.04 -27.15 -11.33
C PHE A 292 -16.04 -28.67 -11.20
N LEU A 293 -15.36 -29.38 -12.11
CA LEU A 293 -15.31 -30.83 -12.11
C LEU A 293 -14.53 -31.39 -10.91
N TYR A 294 -13.43 -30.74 -10.53
CA TYR A 294 -12.55 -31.15 -9.44
C TYR A 294 -12.65 -30.21 -8.22
N TYR A 295 -13.76 -29.50 -8.06
CA TYR A 295 -13.89 -28.42 -7.07
C TYR A 295 -13.60 -28.90 -5.65
N ASP A 296 -14.21 -30.01 -5.24
CA ASP A 296 -14.11 -30.53 -3.86
C ASP A 296 -12.66 -30.95 -3.52
N ASP A 297 -11.95 -31.54 -4.49
CA ASP A 297 -10.54 -31.92 -4.33
C ASP A 297 -9.63 -30.68 -4.27
N LEU A 298 -9.93 -29.65 -5.09
CA LEU A 298 -9.11 -28.44 -5.20
C LEU A 298 -9.28 -27.46 -4.03
N VAL A 299 -10.46 -27.44 -3.39
CA VAL A 299 -10.70 -26.62 -2.21
C VAL A 299 -10.14 -27.26 -0.93
N SER A 300 -9.95 -28.59 -0.95
CA SER A 300 -9.27 -29.30 0.13
C SER A 300 -7.77 -28.94 0.17
N CYS A 301 -7.27 -28.66 1.37
CA CYS A 301 -5.85 -28.31 1.55
C CYS A 301 -4.93 -29.50 1.24
N VAL A 302 -3.95 -29.29 0.37
CA VAL A 302 -2.91 -30.27 0.09
C VAL A 302 -2.00 -30.45 1.31
N SER A 303 -1.83 -31.70 1.75
CA SER A 303 -0.94 -32.09 2.83
C SER A 303 0.53 -32.15 2.38
N LYS A 304 1.45 -32.16 3.34
CA LYS A 304 2.88 -32.35 3.05
C LYS A 304 3.14 -33.71 2.40
N ALA A 305 2.44 -34.76 2.82
CA ALA A 305 2.58 -36.10 2.24
C ALA A 305 2.16 -36.14 0.77
N GLU A 306 1.06 -35.48 0.41
CA GLU A 306 0.63 -35.34 -0.99
C GLU A 306 1.62 -34.50 -1.81
N ALA A 307 2.15 -33.41 -1.24
CA ALA A 307 3.18 -32.61 -1.90
C ALA A 307 4.46 -33.41 -2.18
N ASP A 308 4.90 -34.24 -1.22
CA ASP A 308 6.05 -35.14 -1.38
C ASP A 308 5.79 -36.23 -2.44
N ALA A 309 4.57 -36.79 -2.46
CA ALA A 309 4.16 -37.76 -3.48
C ALA A 309 4.17 -37.15 -4.90
N VAL A 310 3.62 -35.94 -5.05
CA VAL A 310 3.66 -35.20 -6.33
C VAL A 310 5.11 -34.88 -6.72
N SER A 311 5.96 -34.50 -5.77
CA SER A 311 7.38 -34.25 -6.03
C SER A 311 8.09 -35.49 -6.59
N LEU A 312 7.76 -36.69 -6.10
CA LEU A 312 8.32 -37.93 -6.62
C LEU A 312 7.88 -38.19 -8.06
N ILE A 313 6.58 -37.99 -8.36
CA ILE A 313 6.04 -38.13 -9.72
C ILE A 313 6.76 -37.18 -10.68
N VAL A 314 6.87 -35.91 -10.31
CA VAL A 314 7.53 -34.88 -11.15
C VAL A 314 9.01 -35.21 -11.33
N LYS A 315 9.73 -35.55 -10.26
CA LYS A 315 11.16 -35.89 -10.33
C LYS A 315 11.41 -37.08 -11.24
N ASN A 316 10.68 -38.18 -11.03
CA ASN A 316 10.80 -39.38 -11.86
C ASN A 316 10.51 -39.07 -13.32
N THR A 317 9.46 -38.28 -13.60
CA THR A 317 9.09 -37.88 -14.97
C THR A 317 10.13 -36.99 -15.62
N VAL A 318 10.72 -36.03 -14.91
CA VAL A 318 11.75 -35.15 -15.47
C VAL A 318 13.05 -35.92 -15.75
N CYS A 319 13.44 -36.81 -14.85
CA CYS A 319 14.67 -37.61 -14.99
C CYS A 319 14.66 -38.57 -16.18
N THR A 320 13.49 -38.95 -16.73
CA THR A 320 13.45 -39.75 -17.97
C THR A 320 13.88 -38.97 -19.21
N PHE A 321 13.78 -37.64 -19.18
CA PHE A 321 14.17 -36.77 -20.31
C PHE A 321 15.51 -36.07 -20.07
N LEU A 322 15.79 -35.69 -18.81
CA LEU A 322 17.02 -35.00 -18.43
C LEU A 322 17.53 -35.53 -17.09
N PRO A 323 18.41 -36.54 -17.09
CA PRO A 323 18.89 -37.21 -15.87
C PRO A 323 19.55 -36.25 -14.86
N ASP A 324 20.23 -35.21 -15.34
CA ASP A 324 20.96 -34.24 -14.51
C ASP A 324 20.09 -33.08 -14.01
N ALA A 325 18.77 -33.12 -14.23
CA ALA A 325 17.87 -32.07 -13.81
C ALA A 325 17.71 -31.99 -12.28
N LEU A 326 17.68 -30.77 -11.76
CA LEU A 326 17.39 -30.50 -10.36
C LEU A 326 15.91 -30.12 -10.19
N VAL A 327 15.18 -30.93 -9.44
CA VAL A 327 13.77 -30.67 -9.09
C VAL A 327 13.69 -30.33 -7.60
N THR A 328 13.07 -29.18 -7.27
CA THR A 328 12.98 -28.69 -5.89
C THR A 328 11.58 -28.12 -5.64
N ILE A 329 10.95 -28.52 -4.53
CA ILE A 329 9.67 -27.96 -4.09
C ILE A 329 9.86 -26.48 -3.73
N THR A 330 8.91 -25.63 -4.16
CA THR A 330 8.92 -24.18 -3.94
C THR A 330 7.63 -23.73 -3.21
N GLY A 331 7.27 -22.45 -3.29
CA GLY A 331 6.00 -21.94 -2.77
C GLY A 331 5.85 -22.04 -1.24
N GLY A 332 4.63 -22.28 -0.76
CA GLY A 332 4.30 -22.36 0.66
C GLY A 332 5.04 -23.48 1.39
N PHE A 333 5.12 -24.67 0.80
CA PHE A 333 5.78 -25.84 1.40
C PHE A 333 7.28 -25.66 1.64
N ARG A 334 7.94 -24.72 0.95
CA ARG A 334 9.36 -24.41 1.16
C ARG A 334 9.58 -23.40 2.30
N ARG A 335 8.56 -22.64 2.69
CA ARG A 335 8.64 -21.64 3.77
C ARG A 335 8.46 -22.30 5.13
#